data_AF-A0A958JXG4-F1
#
_entry.id   AF-A0A958JXG4-F1
#
_cell.length_a   1.000
_cell.length_b   1.000
_cell.length_c   1.000
_cell.angle_alpha   90.00
_cell.angle_beta   90.00
_cell.angle_gamma   90.00
#
_symmetry.space_group_name_H-M   'P 1'
#
loop_
_entity.id
_entity.type
_entity.pdbx_description
1 polymer ?
#
loop_
_entity_poly.entity_id
_entity_poly.type
_entity_poly.pdbx_seq_one_letter_code
_entity_poly.pdbx_strand_id
1 'polypeptide(L)'
;MQKESYERFLQADVEPDKREEIGLEKVFKSVFPISDYNNTSTLEYVSYTLGKPKYDVDECRDRGMTWAAPLRVTIQLVLWDVDPDTGARTLSA
;
A
#
# COMPACT_ATOMS: atom_id res chain seq x y z
N MET A 1 20.76 -12.28 -7.76
CA MET A 1 20.05 -12.94 -6.64
C MET A 1 19.63 -11.99 -5.52
N GLN A 2 20.42 -11.67 -4.48
CA GLN A 2 19.90 -10.91 -3.30
C GLN A 2 19.42 -9.49 -3.63
N LYS A 3 20.19 -8.72 -4.42
CA LYS A 3 19.80 -7.38 -4.86
C LYS A 3 18.55 -7.41 -5.76
N GLU A 4 18.61 -8.27 -6.76
CA GLU A 4 17.54 -8.50 -7.74
C GLU A 4 16.22 -8.96 -7.11
N SER A 5 16.26 -9.85 -6.11
CA SER A 5 15.05 -10.25 -5.38
C SER A 5 14.43 -9.09 -4.61
N TYR A 6 15.26 -8.19 -4.07
CA TYR A 6 14.80 -7.02 -3.33
C TYR A 6 14.21 -5.96 -4.28
N GLU A 7 14.89 -5.67 -5.39
CA GLU A 7 14.39 -4.78 -6.45
C GLU A 7 13.04 -5.28 -7.01
N ARG A 8 12.95 -6.58 -7.31
CA ARG A 8 11.70 -7.22 -7.77
C ARG A 8 10.59 -7.17 -6.71
N PHE A 9 10.94 -7.30 -5.43
CA PHE A 9 9.97 -7.18 -4.35
C PHE A 9 9.42 -5.75 -4.21
N LEU A 10 10.29 -4.74 -4.40
CA LEU A 10 9.95 -3.33 -4.22
C LEU A 10 9.30 -2.66 -5.42
N GLN A 11 9.60 -3.08 -6.65
CA GLN A 11 9.15 -2.44 -7.90
C GLN A 11 9.27 -0.90 -7.89
N ALA A 12 10.37 -0.39 -7.31
CA ALA A 12 10.53 1.04 -6.99
C ALA A 12 10.50 1.96 -8.23
N ASP A 13 11.02 1.48 -9.36
CA ASP A 13 11.11 2.23 -10.62
C ASP A 13 9.95 1.93 -11.58
N VAL A 14 8.92 1.21 -11.12
CA VAL A 14 7.72 0.88 -11.90
C VAL A 14 6.57 1.79 -11.48
N GLU A 15 5.93 2.44 -12.46
CA GLU A 15 4.73 3.24 -12.25
C GLU A 15 3.63 2.40 -11.57
N PRO A 16 2.86 2.96 -10.61
CA PRO A 16 1.89 2.18 -9.83
C PRO A 16 0.96 1.29 -10.68
N ASP A 17 0.40 1.83 -11.76
CA ASP A 17 -0.56 1.12 -12.62
C ASP A 17 0.08 0.00 -13.46
N LYS A 18 1.41 -0.05 -13.54
CA LYS A 18 2.19 -1.04 -14.31
C LYS A 18 2.84 -2.10 -13.43
N ARG A 19 2.65 -2.02 -12.10
CA ARG A 19 3.24 -2.98 -11.17
C ARG A 19 2.59 -4.34 -11.31
N GLU A 20 3.42 -5.37 -11.34
CA GLU A 20 2.96 -6.76 -11.27
C GLU A 20 2.46 -7.07 -9.86
N GLU A 21 1.50 -7.99 -9.72
CA GLU A 21 0.97 -8.44 -8.43
C GLU A 21 1.95 -9.39 -7.70
N ILE A 22 3.12 -8.86 -7.38
CA ILE A 22 4.20 -9.50 -6.64
C ILE A 22 4.73 -8.54 -5.56
N GLY A 23 5.50 -9.08 -4.60
CA GLY A 23 6.16 -8.28 -3.58
C GLY A 23 5.19 -7.36 -2.81
N LEU A 24 5.54 -6.08 -2.66
CA LEU A 24 4.72 -5.10 -1.96
C LEU A 24 3.31 -4.96 -2.57
N GLU A 25 3.22 -4.95 -3.90
CA GLU A 25 1.94 -4.81 -4.61
C GLU A 25 0.99 -5.96 -4.25
N LYS A 26 1.50 -7.20 -4.28
CA LYS A 26 0.73 -8.38 -3.86
C LYS A 26 0.31 -8.32 -2.39
N VAL A 27 1.22 -7.90 -1.51
CA VAL A 27 0.95 -7.83 -0.08
C VAL A 27 -0.22 -6.88 0.19
N PHE A 28 -0.21 -5.68 -0.38
CA PHE A 28 -1.32 -4.74 -0.19
C PHE A 28 -2.63 -5.26 -0.81
N LYS A 29 -2.59 -5.75 -2.05
CA LYS A 29 -3.78 -6.34 -2.70
C LYS A 29 -4.33 -7.59 -1.99
N SER A 30 -3.52 -8.30 -1.20
CA SER A 30 -3.98 -9.46 -0.44
C SER A 30 -4.72 -9.10 0.87
N VAL A 31 -4.49 -7.89 1.38
CA VAL A 31 -5.07 -7.40 2.63
C VAL A 31 -6.31 -6.54 2.36
N PHE A 32 -6.30 -5.79 1.27
CA PHE A 32 -7.41 -4.93 0.86
C PHE A 32 -8.29 -5.63 -0.20
N PRO A 33 -9.60 -5.33 -0.26
CA PRO A 33 -10.31 -4.34 0.55
C PRO A 33 -10.58 -4.81 2.00
N ILE A 34 -10.60 -3.86 2.94
CA ILE A 34 -11.01 -4.09 4.34
C ILE A 34 -12.36 -3.42 4.54
N SER A 35 -13.38 -4.19 4.91
CA SER A 35 -14.72 -3.64 5.22
C SER A 35 -14.97 -3.63 6.73
N ASP A 36 -15.77 -2.67 7.19
CA ASP A 36 -16.25 -2.66 8.58
C ASP A 36 -17.30 -3.75 8.83
N TYR A 37 -17.65 -3.96 10.09
CA TYR A 37 -18.61 -5.00 10.49
C TYR A 37 -20.00 -4.80 9.88
N ASN A 38 -20.46 -3.55 9.79
CA ASN A 38 -21.78 -3.22 9.27
C ASN A 38 -21.79 -3.10 7.74
N ASN A 39 -20.63 -3.25 7.09
CA ASN A 39 -20.46 -3.13 5.65
C ASN A 39 -20.92 -1.78 5.05
N THR A 40 -20.90 -0.72 5.85
CA THR A 40 -21.21 0.64 5.42
C THR A 40 -19.96 1.39 4.97
N SER A 41 -18.77 0.82 5.18
CA SER A 41 -17.52 1.41 4.76
C SER A 41 -16.48 0.38 4.34
N THR A 42 -15.67 0.74 3.36
CA THR A 42 -14.58 -0.09 2.84
C THR A 42 -13.33 0.75 2.64
N LEU A 43 -12.20 0.29 3.15
CA LEU A 43 -10.89 0.80 2.79
C LEU A 43 -10.37 0.04 1.57
N GLU A 44 -9.93 0.77 0.55
CA GLU A 44 -9.38 0.25 -0.69
C GLU A 44 -7.93 0.71 -0.86
N TYR A 45 -7.07 -0.21 -1.28
CA TYR A 45 -5.70 0.11 -1.65
C TYR A 45 -5.68 0.75 -3.04
N VAL A 46 -5.04 1.92 -3.16
CA VAL A 46 -4.86 2.61 -4.45
C VAL A 46 -3.44 2.41 -4.98
N SER A 47 -2.42 2.76 -4.19
CA SER A 47 -1.02 2.65 -4.59
C SER A 47 -0.08 2.77 -3.38
N TYR A 48 1.19 2.40 -3.55
CA TYR A 48 2.27 2.77 -2.63
C TYR A 48 3.38 3.59 -3.30
N THR A 49 4.10 4.37 -2.51
CA THR A 49 5.27 5.15 -2.93
C THR A 49 6.42 4.93 -1.95
N LEU A 50 7.60 4.64 -2.50
CA LEU A 50 8.85 4.60 -1.74
C LEU A 50 9.48 6.01 -1.78
N GLY A 51 9.68 6.60 -0.62
CA GLY A 51 10.42 7.84 -0.49
C GLY A 51 11.93 7.62 -0.54
N LYS A 52 12.69 8.69 -0.41
CA LYS A 52 14.15 8.61 -0.34
C LYS A 52 14.61 8.38 1.10
N PRO A 53 15.71 7.63 1.32
CA PRO A 53 16.37 7.58 2.61
C PRO A 53 16.70 8.99 3.11
N LYS A 54 16.51 9.21 4.41
CA LYS A 54 16.75 10.53 5.02
C LYS A 54 18.24 10.86 5.12
N TYR A 55 19.07 9.84 5.31
CA TYR A 55 20.51 9.94 5.50
C TYR A 55 21.21 8.96 4.56
N ASP A 56 22.48 9.22 4.27
CA ASP A 56 23.31 8.27 3.54
C ASP A 56 23.78 7.12 4.44
N VAL A 57 24.48 6.16 3.83
CA VAL A 57 24.91 4.94 4.52
C VAL A 57 26.02 5.21 5.53
N ASP A 58 26.91 6.17 5.25
CA ASP A 58 28.07 6.44 6.09
C ASP A 58 27.66 7.20 7.35
N GLU A 59 26.77 8.19 7.23
CA GLU A 59 26.15 8.85 8.37
C GLU A 59 25.38 7.85 9.25
N CYS A 60 24.65 6.92 8.65
CA CYS A 60 23.94 5.88 9.40
C CYS A 60 24.92 4.97 10.17
N ARG A 61 26.06 4.61 9.59
CA ARG A 61 27.10 3.80 10.27
C ARG A 61 27.71 4.54 11.45
N ASP A 62 28.14 5.78 11.24
CA ASP A 62 28.82 6.59 12.26
C ASP A 62 27.91 6.86 13.47
N ARG A 63 26.62 7.06 13.21
CA ARG A 63 25.62 7.38 14.24
C ARG A 63 24.88 6.16 14.80
N GLY A 64 25.19 4.94 14.33
CA GLY A 64 24.51 3.71 14.75
C GLY A 64 23.02 3.68 14.39
N MET A 65 22.63 4.28 13.27
CA MET A 65 21.25 4.35 12.77
C MET A 65 20.99 3.31 11.67
N THR A 66 19.73 2.98 11.44
CA THR A 66 19.31 2.14 10.31
C THR A 66 19.13 2.97 9.05
N TRP A 67 19.80 2.58 7.96
CA TRP A 67 19.56 3.14 6.63
C TRP A 67 18.25 2.61 6.06
N ALA A 68 17.25 3.48 5.91
CA ALA A 68 15.90 3.10 5.49
C ALA A 68 15.20 4.21 4.70
N ALA A 69 14.33 3.80 3.78
CA ALA A 69 13.42 4.66 3.04
C ALA A 69 11.98 4.55 3.60
N PRO A 70 11.20 5.64 3.63
CA PRO A 70 9.81 5.59 4.06
C PRO A 70 8.92 4.97 2.97
N LEU A 71 8.01 4.07 3.37
CA LEU A 71 6.94 3.54 2.53
C LEU A 71 5.64 4.26 2.85
N ARG A 72 5.03 4.91 1.86
CA ARG A 72 3.72 5.58 1.98
C ARG A 72 2.70 4.81 1.17
N VAL A 73 1.51 4.60 1.72
CA VAL A 73 0.41 3.90 1.04
C VAL A 73 -0.76 4.86 0.91
N THR A 74 -1.30 4.97 -0.30
CA THR A 74 -2.52 5.71 -0.59
C THR A 74 -3.70 4.74 -0.47
N ILE A 75 -4.61 5.06 0.44
CA ILE A 75 -5.81 4.27 0.73
C ILE A 75 -7.01 5.18 0.50
N GLN A 76 -8.04 4.63 -0.14
CA GLN A 76 -9.32 5.29 -0.34
C GLN A 76 -10.35 4.72 0.64
N LEU A 77 -11.07 5.61 1.34
CA LEU A 77 -12.26 5.23 2.10
C LEU A 77 -13.48 5.37 1.19
N VAL A 78 -14.20 4.27 1.00
CA VAL A 78 -15.47 4.21 0.28
C VAL A 78 -16.58 4.04 1.30
N LEU A 79 -17.62 4.87 1.20
CA LEU A 79 -18.84 4.78 2.01
C LEU A 79 -19.97 4.20 1.18
N TRP A 80 -20.75 3.32 1.80
CA TRP A 80 -21.86 2.63 1.17
C TRP A 80 -23.17 2.99 1.85
N ASP A 81 -24.16 3.33 1.04
CA ASP A 81 -25.57 3.35 1.45
C ASP A 81 -26.08 1.92 1.36
N VAL A 82 -26.52 1.38 2.50
CA VAL A 82 -27.04 0.02 2.60
C VAL A 82 -28.56 0.11 2.73
N ASP A 83 -29.25 -0.45 1.74
CA ASP A 83 -30.70 -0.58 1.79
C ASP A 83 -31.08 -1.57 2.92
N PRO A 84 -31.87 -1.15 3.93
CA PRO A 84 -32.22 -1.97 5.07
C PRO A 84 -33.13 -3.16 4.72
N ASP A 85 -33.87 -3.08 3.61
CA ASP A 85 -34.84 -4.09 3.20
C ASP A 85 -34.22 -5.13 2.25
N THR A 86 -33.30 -4.71 1.38
CA THR A 86 -32.70 -5.59 0.36
C THR A 86 -31.24 -5.96 0.63
N GLY A 87 -30.53 -5.23 1.51
CA GLY A 87 -29.10 -5.38 1.74
C GLY A 87 -28.24 -4.95 0.53
N ALA A 88 -28.84 -4.36 -0.50
CA ALA A 88 -28.13 -3.83 -1.64
C ALA A 88 -27.26 -2.63 -1.23
N ARG A 89 -26.07 -2.52 -1.83
CA ARG A 89 -25.10 -1.46 -1.55
C ARG A 89 -24.99 -0.53 -2.74
N THR A 90 -25.10 0.78 -2.49
CA THR A 90 -24.81 1.81 -3.48
C THR A 90 -23.74 2.75 -2.94
N LEU A 91 -22.90 3.28 -3.82
CA LEU A 91 -21.89 4.26 -3.44
C LEU A 91 -22.60 5.51 -2.89
N SER A 92 -22.31 5.88 -1.64
CA SER A 92 -22.78 7.13 -1.07
C SER A 92 -22.07 8.28 -1.80
N ALA A 93 -22.83 9.10 -2.54
CA ALA A 93 -22.32 10.24 -3.30
C ALA A 93 -22.07 11.48 -2.43
#